data_AF-A4TAM0-F1
#
_entry.id   AF-A4TAM0-F1
#
_cell.length_a   1.000
_cell.length_b   1.000
_cell.length_c   1.000
_cell.angle_alpha   90.00
_cell.angle_beta   90.00
_cell.angle_gamma   90.00
#
_symmetry.space_group_name_H-M   'P 1'
#
loop_
_entity.id
_entity.type
_entity.pdbx_description
1 polymer ?
#
loop_
_entity_poly.entity_id
_entity_poly.type
_entity_poly.pdbx_seq_one_letter_code
_entity_poly.pdbx_strand_id
1 'polypeptide(L)' 'MIRNVVLAKLTAGYDAAEVEAIQDGLRALNTPGTVRYTVGTDAALREGNWDFVIVADFADVAA' A
#
# COMPACT_ATOMS: atom_id res chain seq x y z
N MET A 1 1.43 -18.06 -6.53
CA MET A 1 1.16 -16.60 -6.51
C MET A 1 0.35 -16.28 -5.27
N ILE A 2 0.83 -15.34 -4.46
CA ILE A 2 0.16 -14.85 -3.25
C ILE A 2 -0.10 -13.36 -3.43
N ARG A 3 -1.29 -12.90 -3.03
CA ARG A 3 -1.63 -11.48 -2.98
C ARG A 3 -1.75 -11.04 -1.53
N ASN A 4 -0.86 -10.15 -1.10
CA ASN A 4 -0.97 -9.42 0.15
C ASN A 4 -1.74 -8.12 -0.09
N VAL A 5 -2.80 -7.90 0.69
CA VAL A 5 -3.61 -6.68 0.64
C VAL A 5 -3.62 -6.06 2.02
N VAL A 6 -3.11 -4.83 2.12
CA VAL A 6 -3.12 -4.04 3.35
C VAL A 6 -3.94 -2.79 3.10
N LEU A 7 -4.91 -2.55 3.97
CA LEU A 7 -5.57 -1.26 4.09
C LEU A 7 -4.92 -0.52 5.24
N ALA A 8 -4.62 0.77 5.06
CA ALA A 8 -4.04 1.63 6.09
C ALA A 8 -5.00 2.76 6.47
N LYS A 9 -5.20 2.96 7.77
CA LYS A 9 -6.00 4.05 8.34
C LYS A 9 -5.04 4.99 9.04
N LEU A 10 -5.04 6.24 8.59
CA LEU A 10 -4.15 7.28 9.08
C LEU A 10 -4.66 7.80 10.41
N THR A 11 -3.73 8.12 11.30
CA THR A 11 -4.05 8.80 12.55
C THR A 11 -4.45 10.25 12.28
N ALA A 12 -5.29 10.82 13.14
CA ALA A 12 -5.65 12.23 13.03
C ALA A 12 -4.40 13.14 13.10
N GLY A 13 -4.34 14.14 12.22
CA GLY A 13 -3.22 15.08 12.16
C GLY A 13 -1.97 14.54 11.46
N TYR A 14 -2.09 13.49 10.64
CA TYR A 14 -0.97 13.01 9.82
C TYR A 14 -0.45 14.10 8.88
N ASP A 15 0.84 14.02 8.53
CA ASP A 15 1.43 14.88 7.51
C ASP A 15 1.24 14.25 6.12
N ALA A 16 0.61 15.00 5.21
CA ALA A 16 0.39 14.56 3.83
C ALA A 16 1.71 14.35 3.07
N ALA A 17 2.73 15.16 3.33
CA ALA A 17 4.03 15.02 2.69
C ALA A 17 4.76 13.75 3.14
N GLU A 18 4.61 13.38 4.41
CA GLU A 18 5.13 12.12 4.94
C GLU A 18 4.41 10.92 4.30
N VAL A 19 3.08 10.98 4.16
CA VAL A 19 2.31 9.93 3.50
C VAL A 19 2.74 9.76 2.05
N GLU A 20 2.92 10.86 1.31
CA GLU A 20 3.39 10.81 -0.08
C GLU A 20 4.77 10.16 -0.19
N ALA A 21 5.72 10.55 0.67
CA ALA A 21 7.06 9.96 0.72
C ALA A 21 7.04 8.46 1.04
N ILE A 22 6.16 8.02 1.96
CA ILE A 22 5.96 6.60 2.26
C ILE A 22 5.41 5.87 1.04
N GLN A 23 4.40 6.43 0.36
CA GLN A 23 3.82 5.82 -0.83
C GLN A 23 4.86 5.68 -1.95
N ASP A 24 5.73 6.67 -2.15
CA ASP A 24 6.80 6.62 -3.12
C ASP A 24 7.85 5.55 -2.77
N GLY A 25 8.25 5.46 -1.50
CA GLY A 25 9.12 4.40 -1.03
C GLY A 25 8.53 3.00 -1.27
N LEU A 26 7.23 2.84 -1.04
CA LEU A 26 6.51 1.59 -1.30
C LEU A 26 6.41 1.26 -2.79
N ARG A 27 6.19 2.26 -3.67
CA ARG A 27 6.20 2.06 -5.13
C ARG A 27 7.58 1.61 -5.64
N ALA A 28 8.65 2.07 -5.00
CA ALA A 28 10.01 1.70 -5.33
C ALA A 28 10.47 0.37 -4.70
N LEU A 29 9.67 -0.22 -3.80
CA LEU A 29 10.03 -1.44 -3.10
C LEU A 29 10.04 -2.65 -4.06
N ASN A 30 11.16 -3.37 -4.08
CA ASN A 30 11.35 -4.56 -4.92
C ASN A 30 12.13 -5.62 -4.15
N THR A 31 11.47 -6.26 -3.19
CA THR A 31 12.06 -7.37 -2.44
C THR A 31 12.08 -8.65 -3.30
N PRO A 32 12.93 -9.63 -2.98
CA PRO A 32 12.88 -10.95 -3.62
C PRO A 32 11.45 -11.51 -3.64
N GLY A 33 11.12 -12.20 -4.73
CA GLY A 33 9.78 -12.79 -4.93
C GLY A 33 8.69 -11.80 -5.35
N THR A 34 8.92 -10.48 -5.35
CA THR A 34 7.93 -9.49 -5.79
C THR A 34 7.63 -9.64 -7.28
N VAL A 35 6.36 -9.85 -7.61
CA VAL A 35 5.84 -9.86 -8.98
C VAL A 35 5.28 -8.50 -9.35
N ARG A 36 4.54 -7.88 -8.43
CA ARG A 36 3.93 -6.56 -8.64
C ARG A 36 3.70 -5.88 -7.30
N TYR A 37 3.91 -4.57 -7.28
CA TYR A 37 3.62 -3.71 -6.14
C TYR A 37 2.81 -2.50 -6.59
N THR A 38 1.68 -2.23 -5.95
CA THR A 38 0.83 -1.07 -6.24
C THR A 38 0.32 -0.44 -4.96
N VAL A 39 0.29 0.90 -4.94
CA VAL A 39 -0.20 1.70 -3.81
C VAL A 39 -1.17 2.74 -4.35
N GLY A 40 -2.29 2.95 -3.66
CA GLY A 40 -3.30 3.92 -4.06
C GLY A 40 -4.03 4.53 -2.88
N THR A 41 -4.25 5.84 -2.95
CA THR A 41 -5.10 6.60 -2.02
C THR A 41 -6.57 6.27 -2.27
N ASP A 42 -7.37 6.17 -1.22
CA ASP A 42 -8.81 5.95 -1.33
C ASP A 42 -9.50 7.14 -2.02
N ALA A 43 -10.50 6.83 -2.87
CA ALA A 43 -11.22 7.83 -3.64
C ALA A 43 -12.38 8.48 -2.87
N ALA A 44 -12.57 8.14 -1.58
CA ALA A 44 -13.61 8.67 -0.69
C ALA A 44 -15.05 8.48 -1.20
N LEU A 45 -15.31 7.43 -1.97
CA LEU A 45 -16.62 7.17 -2.59
C LEU A 45 -17.64 6.57 -1.61
N ARG A 46 -17.20 6.08 -0.44
CA ARG A 46 -18.04 5.48 0.61
C ARG A 46 -17.57 5.91 1.99
N GLU A 47 -18.53 6.21 2.86
CA GLU A 47 -18.26 6.49 4.26
C GLU A 47 -17.68 5.26 4.97
N GLY A 48 -16.73 5.50 5.87
CA GLY A 48 -16.08 4.43 6.65
C GLY A 48 -14.93 3.72 5.94
N ASN A 49 -14.58 4.13 4.72
CA ASN A 49 -13.39 3.65 4.03
C ASN A 49 -12.11 3.91 4.82
N TRP A 50 -11.08 3.13 4.48
CA TRP A 50 -9.71 3.36 4.91
C TRP A 50 -9.02 4.35 3.97
N ASP A 51 -7.87 4.88 4.36
CA ASP A 51 -7.30 6.06 3.69
C ASP A 51 -6.45 5.70 2.47
N PHE A 52 -5.77 4.55 2.48
CA PHE A 52 -5.07 4.03 1.30
C PHE A 52 -4.87 2.51 1.35
N VAL A 53 -4.49 1.94 0.21
CA VAL A 53 -4.26 0.50 0.02
C VAL A 53 -2.85 0.23 -0.49
N ILE A 54 -2.29 -0.90 -0.06
CA ILE A 54 -1.09 -1.51 -0.60
C ILE A 54 -1.48 -2.91 -1.10
N VAL A 55 -1.14 -3.19 -2.36
CA VAL A 55 -1.31 -4.52 -2.96
C VAL A 55 0.04 -5.00 -3.47
N ALA A 56 0.51 -6.09 -2.90
CA ALA A 56 1.76 -6.74 -3.27
C ALA A 56 1.49 -8.18 -3.71
N ASP A 57 1.89 -8.51 -4.92
CA ASP A 57 1.84 -9.86 -5.47
C ASP A 57 3.22 -10.50 -5.38
N PHE A 58 3.29 -11.70 -4.80
CA PHE A 58 4.50 -12.51 -4.65
C PHE A 58 4.38 -13.84 -5.39
N ALA A 59 5.51 -14.39 -5.82
CA ALA A 59 5.56 -15.67 -6.52
C ALA A 59 5.04 -16.83 -5.64
N ASP A 60 5.53 -16.90 -4.40
CA ASP A 60 5.24 -17.96 -3.43
C ASP A 60 5.45 -17.47 -1.97
N VAL A 61 5.41 -18.40 -1.01
CA VAL A 61 5.59 -18.12 0.43
C VAL A 61 7.06 -17.98 0.84
N ALA A 62 7.97 -18.62 0.10
CA ALA A 62 9.35 -18.85 0.51
C ALA A 62 10.34 -17.81 0.00
N ALA A 63 9.97 -17.09 -1.07
CA ALA A 63 10.78 -16.08 -1.76
C ALA A 63 10.95 -14.78 -0.97
#